data_AF-A0A0F6MXH9-F1
#
_entry.id   AF-A0A0F6MXH9-F1
#
_cell.length_a   1.000
_cell.length_b   1.000
_cell.length_c   1.000
_cell.angle_alpha   90.00
_cell.angle_beta   90.00
_cell.angle_gamma   90.00
#
_symmetry.space_group_name_H-M   'P 1'
#
loop_
_entity.id
_entity.type
_entity.pdbx_description
1 polymer ?
#
loop_
_entity_poly.entity_id
_entity_poly.type
_entity_poly.pdbx_seq_one_letter_code
_entity_poly.pdbx_strand_id
1 'polypeptide(L)'
;MDPTWEFTHFPAMPQSTSLQTVSADGPYLQILEQPKQRGFRFRYGCEGPSHGGLPGASSEKNRKTYPTVKICNYQGQARVVVQLVTALTPSPQLHAHSLVGKQCDKGICIADLQSKEATISFPNLGILHVTKKNVAKTLEDRMIEAFRMGYNCSISIHPEVDAVQGEVRVPRELSEHQRCVISSAAASQAKEMDLSVVRLMFTAFLPDSDGGFTRRLEPVVSEPIYDSKAPNASNLKIVRMDRTAGCVTGGEEVYLLCDKVQKDDI
;
A
#
# COMPACT_ATOMS: atom_id res chain seq x y z
N MET A 1 16.43 -55.46 38.45
CA MET A 1 17.66 -54.75 38.04
C MET A 1 17.51 -54.44 36.56
N ASP A 2 17.66 -53.15 36.24
CA ASP A 2 17.43 -52.38 35.00
C ASP A 2 17.69 -53.05 33.63
N PRO A 3 17.11 -52.55 32.51
CA PRO A 3 17.00 -51.11 32.22
C PRO A 3 15.71 -50.57 31.58
N THR A 4 15.34 -49.38 32.07
CA THR A 4 14.54 -48.36 31.38
C THR A 4 15.37 -47.66 30.31
N TRP A 5 14.80 -47.49 29.12
CA TRP A 5 15.41 -46.74 28.02
C TRP A 5 14.97 -45.27 28.13
N GLU A 6 15.85 -44.38 28.58
CA GLU A 6 15.62 -42.93 28.50
C GLU A 6 16.05 -42.43 27.12
N PHE A 7 15.10 -41.89 26.36
CA PHE A 7 15.39 -41.11 25.16
C PHE A 7 15.90 -39.73 25.58
N THR A 8 17.13 -39.42 25.20
CA THR A 8 17.72 -38.09 25.37
C THR A 8 16.97 -37.08 24.50
N HIS A 9 16.38 -36.09 25.18
CA HIS A 9 15.74 -34.93 24.59
C HIS A 9 16.81 -34.06 23.90
N PHE A 10 16.86 -34.05 22.56
CA PHE A 10 17.63 -33.06 21.83
C PHE A 10 16.93 -31.70 21.95
N PRO A 11 17.60 -30.63 22.42
CA PRO A 11 17.00 -29.30 22.35
C PRO A 11 16.91 -28.87 20.88
N ALA A 12 15.71 -28.50 20.45
CA ALA A 12 15.45 -27.94 19.14
C ALA A 12 16.30 -26.68 18.95
N MET A 13 17.11 -26.65 17.90
CA MET A 13 17.84 -25.45 17.51
C MET A 13 16.85 -24.32 17.25
N PRO A 14 17.08 -23.10 17.77
CA PRO A 14 16.31 -21.95 17.36
C PRO A 14 16.56 -21.73 15.86
N GLN A 15 15.50 -21.81 15.06
CA GLN A 15 15.50 -21.36 13.67
C GLN A 15 15.85 -19.87 13.67
N SER A 16 17.13 -19.56 13.51
CA SER A 16 17.55 -18.21 13.18
C SER A 16 16.87 -17.86 11.86
N THR A 17 16.00 -16.87 11.90
CA THR A 17 15.53 -16.15 10.73
C THR A 17 16.76 -15.77 9.91
N SER A 18 16.96 -16.47 8.80
CA SER A 18 17.98 -16.07 7.84
C SER A 18 17.58 -14.68 7.34
N LEU A 19 18.28 -13.67 7.83
CA LEU A 19 18.45 -12.42 7.11
C LEU A 19 19.05 -12.84 5.78
N GLN A 20 18.21 -12.99 4.75
CA GLN A 20 18.68 -13.09 3.38
C GLN A 20 19.46 -11.81 3.12
N THR A 21 20.78 -11.93 3.16
CA THR A 21 21.70 -10.98 2.56
C THR A 21 21.28 -10.81 1.12
N VAL A 22 20.54 -9.75 0.84
CA VAL A 22 20.32 -9.24 -0.51
C VAL A 22 21.71 -9.13 -1.12
N SER A 23 22.00 -9.96 -2.12
CA SER A 23 23.23 -9.85 -2.88
C SER A 23 23.27 -8.42 -3.42
N ALA A 24 24.26 -7.62 -3.00
CA ALA A 24 24.33 -6.19 -3.32
C ALA A 24 24.39 -5.88 -4.84
N ASP A 25 24.46 -6.91 -5.69
CA ASP A 25 24.62 -6.82 -7.14
C ASP A 25 23.36 -7.18 -7.96
N GLY A 26 22.24 -7.55 -7.32
CA GLY A 26 21.00 -7.94 -8.00
C GLY A 26 20.10 -6.76 -8.40
N PRO A 27 19.12 -6.96 -9.31
CA PRO A 27 18.11 -5.95 -9.64
C PRO A 27 17.19 -5.69 -8.43
N TYR A 28 16.91 -4.42 -8.16
CA TYR A 28 16.04 -4.03 -7.03
C TYR A 28 15.16 -2.82 -7.37
N LEU A 29 14.05 -2.68 -6.66
CA LEU A 29 13.11 -1.58 -6.84
C LEU A 29 13.41 -0.46 -5.84
N GLN A 30 13.38 0.80 -6.29
CA GLN A 30 13.62 1.98 -5.47
C GLN A 30 12.55 3.04 -5.72
N ILE A 31 12.02 3.65 -4.66
CA ILE A 31 11.14 4.81 -4.79
C ILE A 31 12.01 6.07 -4.97
N LEU A 32 11.83 6.78 -6.08
CA LEU A 32 12.53 8.05 -6.36
C LEU A 32 11.72 9.27 -5.89
N GLU A 33 10.40 9.22 -6.05
CA GLU A 33 9.48 10.27 -5.61
C GLU A 33 8.38 9.61 -4.79
N GLN A 34 8.32 9.92 -3.50
CA GLN A 34 7.27 9.44 -2.59
C GLN A 34 5.92 10.08 -2.93
N PRO A 35 4.78 9.46 -2.59
CA PRO A 35 3.49 10.13 -2.68
C PRO A 35 3.38 11.25 -1.63
N LYS A 36 2.59 12.27 -1.94
CA LYS A 36 2.29 13.32 -0.97
C LYS A 36 1.46 12.75 0.17
N GLN A 37 1.98 12.85 1.40
CA GLN A 37 1.34 12.23 2.56
C GLN A 37 0.01 12.89 2.94
N ARG A 38 -0.11 14.22 2.81
CA ARG A 38 -1.30 14.98 3.25
C ARG A 38 -1.86 15.88 2.15
N GLY A 39 -3.15 16.22 2.27
CA GLY A 39 -3.85 17.10 1.34
C GLY A 39 -4.44 16.42 0.10
N PHE A 40 -4.23 15.11 -0.07
CA PHE A 40 -4.94 14.32 -1.08
C PHE A 40 -6.28 13.85 -0.52
N ARG A 41 -7.33 13.80 -1.34
CA ARG A 41 -8.68 13.41 -0.92
C ARG A 41 -9.05 12.06 -1.51
N PHE A 42 -9.43 11.12 -0.67
CA PHE A 42 -10.02 9.85 -1.13
C PHE A 42 -11.47 10.10 -1.54
N ARG A 43 -11.93 9.38 -2.57
CA ARG A 43 -13.20 9.70 -3.25
C ARG A 43 -14.13 8.51 -3.24
N TYR A 44 -15.40 8.72 -2.92
CA TYR A 44 -16.41 7.68 -3.07
C TYR A 44 -16.76 7.47 -4.54
N GLY A 45 -17.21 6.26 -4.89
CA GLY A 45 -17.62 5.94 -6.26
C GLY A 45 -18.77 6.82 -6.79
N CYS A 46 -19.62 7.35 -5.90
CA CYS A 46 -20.68 8.27 -6.26
C CYS A 46 -20.19 9.69 -6.62
N GLU A 47 -18.93 10.05 -6.35
CA GLU A 47 -18.37 11.36 -6.71
C GLU A 47 -17.91 11.45 -8.18
N GLY A 48 -17.80 10.30 -8.86
CA GLY A 48 -17.31 10.23 -10.23
C GLY A 48 -15.77 10.16 -10.36
N PRO A 49 -15.26 10.04 -11.61
CA PRO A 49 -13.91 9.53 -11.86
C PRO A 49 -12.76 10.56 -11.82
N SER A 50 -13.02 11.88 -11.83
CA SER A 50 -11.98 12.88 -12.12
C SER A 50 -11.84 13.97 -11.05
N HIS A 51 -10.97 13.74 -10.06
CA HIS A 51 -10.56 14.76 -9.09
C HIS A 51 -9.05 15.06 -9.07
N GLY A 52 -8.31 14.57 -10.08
CA GLY A 52 -6.86 14.71 -10.18
C GLY A 52 -6.11 13.52 -9.56
N GLY A 53 -4.91 13.26 -10.08
CA GLY A 53 -4.05 12.18 -9.58
C GLY A 53 -3.32 12.54 -8.29
N LEU A 54 -2.93 11.51 -7.55
CA LEU A 54 -2.12 11.56 -6.34
C LEU A 54 -0.77 12.23 -6.67
N PRO A 55 -0.49 13.42 -6.11
CA PRO A 55 0.75 14.11 -6.37
C PRO A 55 1.92 13.42 -5.65
N GLY A 56 3.13 13.69 -6.15
CA GLY A 56 4.38 13.40 -5.46
C GLY A 56 4.61 14.33 -4.27
N ALA A 57 5.46 13.91 -3.34
CA ALA A 57 5.82 14.65 -2.14
C ALA A 57 6.45 16.02 -2.45
N SER A 58 7.26 16.11 -3.51
CA SER A 58 7.88 17.35 -4.00
C SER A 58 7.00 18.17 -4.94
N SER A 59 5.74 17.74 -5.16
CA SER A 59 4.85 18.40 -6.10
C SER A 59 4.39 19.77 -5.59
N GLU A 60 4.59 20.77 -6.44
CA GLU A 60 4.23 22.18 -6.24
C GLU A 60 3.17 22.63 -7.26
N LYS A 61 2.61 23.84 -7.06
CA LYS A 61 1.52 24.39 -7.92
C LYS A 61 1.92 24.47 -9.40
N ASN A 62 3.16 24.88 -9.68
CA ASN A 62 3.68 25.10 -11.04
C ASN A 62 4.57 23.96 -11.54
N ARG A 63 4.93 23.00 -10.67
CA ARG A 63 5.80 21.87 -10.97
C ARG A 63 5.19 20.61 -10.36
N LYS A 64 4.36 19.93 -11.16
CA LYS A 64 3.69 18.70 -10.74
C LYS A 64 4.65 17.53 -10.83
N THR A 65 4.84 16.85 -9.71
CA THR A 65 5.55 15.56 -9.63
C THR A 65 4.56 14.48 -9.18
N TYR A 66 4.94 13.22 -9.35
CA TYR A 66 4.06 12.08 -9.11
C TYR A 66 4.86 10.92 -8.52
N PRO A 67 4.22 9.99 -7.79
CA PRO A 67 4.89 8.80 -7.29
C PRO A 67 5.68 8.12 -8.41
N THR A 68 6.97 7.89 -8.17
CA THR A 68 7.90 7.42 -9.19
C THR A 68 8.83 6.39 -8.60
N VAL A 69 9.02 5.26 -9.31
CA VAL A 69 9.94 4.19 -8.92
C VAL A 69 10.93 3.90 -10.03
N LYS A 70 12.09 3.36 -9.65
CA LYS A 70 13.16 2.94 -10.55
C LYS A 70 13.54 1.50 -10.26
N ILE A 71 13.72 0.71 -11.31
CA ILE A 71 14.37 -0.59 -11.22
C ILE A 71 15.87 -0.36 -11.41
N CYS A 72 16.63 -0.55 -10.34
CA CYS A 72 18.08 -0.42 -10.33
C CYS A 72 18.73 -1.75 -10.72
N ASN A 73 19.96 -1.67 -11.25
CA ASN A 73 20.75 -2.83 -11.70
C ASN A 73 20.03 -3.74 -12.72
N TYR A 74 19.15 -3.15 -13.54
CA TYR A 74 18.43 -3.84 -14.59
C TYR A 74 18.17 -2.89 -15.77
N GLN A 75 18.32 -3.41 -16.98
CA GLN A 75 17.94 -2.72 -18.20
C GLN A 75 17.20 -3.71 -19.10
N GLY A 76 15.92 -3.45 -19.34
CA GLY A 76 15.04 -4.35 -20.06
C GLY A 76 13.58 -4.04 -19.78
N GLN A 77 12.69 -4.85 -20.35
CA GLN A 77 11.26 -4.74 -20.07
C GLN A 77 10.97 -5.17 -18.63
N ALA A 78 9.98 -4.57 -18.00
CA ALA A 78 9.48 -5.00 -16.70
C ALA A 78 8.01 -4.60 -16.54
N ARG A 79 7.29 -5.27 -15.65
CA ARG A 79 5.95 -4.89 -15.23
C ARG A 79 5.97 -4.44 -13.79
N VAL A 80 5.42 -3.26 -13.50
CA VAL A 80 5.25 -2.77 -12.13
C VAL A 80 3.78 -2.81 -11.75
N VAL A 81 3.49 -3.51 -10.67
CA VAL A 81 2.17 -3.59 -10.04
C VAL A 81 2.17 -2.70 -8.80
N VAL A 82 1.13 -1.88 -8.65
CA VAL A 82 0.92 -1.03 -7.48
C VAL A 82 -0.36 -1.49 -6.78
N GLN A 83 -0.26 -1.73 -5.47
CA GLN A 83 -1.38 -2.12 -4.62
C GLN A 83 -1.49 -1.17 -3.43
N LEU A 84 -2.72 -0.92 -2.97
CA LEU A 84 -2.96 -0.27 -1.68
C LEU A 84 -2.86 -1.28 -0.55
N VAL A 85 -2.02 -0.97 0.43
CA VAL A 85 -1.82 -1.73 1.66
C VAL A 85 -2.10 -0.88 2.90
N THR A 86 -2.32 -1.54 4.02
CA THR A 86 -2.48 -0.93 5.34
C THR A 86 -1.21 -0.18 5.78
N ALA A 87 -1.36 0.86 6.58
CA ALA A 87 -0.24 1.71 7.00
C ALA A 87 0.33 1.38 8.38
N LEU A 88 -0.52 0.89 9.29
CA LEU A 88 -0.23 0.78 10.73
C LEU A 88 0.03 -0.66 11.20
N THR A 89 -0.06 -1.64 10.29
CA THR A 89 0.17 -3.04 10.62
C THR A 89 1.65 -3.42 10.49
N PRO A 90 2.19 -4.28 11.37
CA PRO A 90 3.60 -4.70 11.31
C PRO A 90 3.98 -5.39 10.00
N SER A 91 3.08 -6.22 9.46
CA SER A 91 3.17 -6.79 8.12
C SER A 91 2.19 -6.08 7.18
N PRO A 92 2.56 -5.81 5.92
CA PRO A 92 1.64 -5.23 4.95
C PRO A 92 0.42 -6.14 4.72
N GLN A 93 -0.78 -5.61 4.91
CA GLN A 93 -2.05 -6.26 4.55
C GLN A 93 -2.71 -5.49 3.41
N LEU A 94 -3.55 -6.14 2.60
CA LEU A 94 -4.31 -5.42 1.58
C LEU A 94 -5.26 -4.41 2.23
N HIS A 95 -5.32 -3.20 1.68
CA HIS A 95 -6.35 -2.24 2.08
C HIS A 95 -7.71 -2.59 1.42
N ALA A 96 -8.84 -2.05 1.89
CA ALA A 96 -10.12 -2.23 1.16
C ALA A 96 -10.39 -1.12 0.15
N HIS A 97 -9.59 -0.04 0.16
CA HIS A 97 -9.62 0.98 -0.90
C HIS A 97 -9.03 0.45 -2.19
N SER A 98 -9.40 1.09 -3.30
CA SER A 98 -8.98 0.68 -4.64
C SER A 98 -8.20 1.80 -5.33
N LEU A 99 -7.13 1.45 -6.05
CA LEU A 99 -6.55 2.37 -7.01
C LEU A 99 -7.47 2.51 -8.22
N VAL A 100 -7.65 3.75 -8.66
CA VAL A 100 -8.39 4.09 -9.89
C VAL A 100 -7.52 5.00 -10.75
N GLY A 101 -7.72 4.99 -12.05
CA GLY A 101 -6.84 5.71 -12.98
C GLY A 101 -6.77 5.04 -14.34
N LYS A 102 -5.95 5.60 -15.24
CA LYS A 102 -5.83 5.12 -16.63
C LYS A 102 -5.28 3.70 -16.75
N GLN A 103 -4.39 3.31 -15.84
CA GLN A 103 -3.69 2.02 -15.82
C GLN A 103 -4.16 1.16 -14.64
N CYS A 104 -5.35 1.44 -14.11
CA CYS A 104 -5.87 0.74 -12.95
C CYS A 104 -7.04 -0.16 -13.36
N ASP A 105 -6.99 -1.40 -12.91
CA ASP A 105 -8.08 -2.36 -13.03
C ASP A 105 -8.25 -3.08 -11.69
N LYS A 106 -9.50 -3.34 -11.29
CA LYS A 106 -9.85 -4.05 -10.03
C LYS A 106 -9.09 -3.56 -8.78
N GLY A 107 -8.80 -2.27 -8.70
CA GLY A 107 -8.16 -1.65 -7.53
C GLY A 107 -6.64 -1.78 -7.45
N ILE A 108 -5.99 -2.27 -8.50
CA ILE A 108 -4.53 -2.29 -8.66
C ILE A 108 -4.13 -1.46 -9.88
N CYS A 109 -2.92 -0.91 -9.88
CA CYS A 109 -2.33 -0.29 -11.07
C CYS A 109 -1.29 -1.21 -11.67
N ILE A 110 -1.34 -1.44 -12.98
CA ILE A 110 -0.34 -2.24 -13.69
C ILE A 110 0.24 -1.37 -14.82
N ALA A 111 1.56 -1.21 -14.82
CA ALA A 111 2.24 -0.43 -15.84
C ALA A 111 3.51 -1.14 -16.30
N ASP A 112 3.69 -1.20 -17.63
CA ASP A 112 4.82 -1.89 -18.25
C ASP A 112 5.90 -0.87 -18.63
N LEU A 113 7.13 -1.15 -18.17
CA LEU A 113 8.36 -0.45 -18.50
C LEU A 113 8.93 -0.98 -19.82
N GLN A 114 9.32 -0.05 -20.69
CA GLN A 114 9.99 -0.35 -21.95
C GLN A 114 11.51 -0.48 -21.75
N SER A 115 12.18 -1.20 -22.63
CA SER A 115 13.62 -1.56 -22.49
C SER A 115 14.60 -0.38 -22.34
N LYS A 116 14.21 0.83 -22.77
CA LYS A 116 15.04 2.05 -22.69
C LYS A 116 14.84 2.83 -21.39
N GLU A 117 13.83 2.50 -20.59
CA GLU A 117 13.46 3.22 -19.39
C GLU A 117 13.70 2.36 -18.15
N ALA A 118 14.39 2.90 -17.17
CA ALA A 118 14.55 2.26 -15.87
C ALA A 118 13.58 2.82 -14.82
N THR A 119 12.80 3.84 -15.16
CA THR A 119 12.00 4.65 -14.23
C THR A 119 10.58 4.79 -14.74
N ILE A 120 9.60 4.64 -13.85
CA ILE A 120 8.18 4.77 -14.17
C ILE A 120 7.48 5.68 -13.15
N SER A 121 6.63 6.56 -13.66
CA SER A 121 5.84 7.51 -12.86
C SER A 121 4.35 7.22 -12.98
N PHE A 122 3.59 7.55 -11.93
CA PHE A 122 2.17 7.21 -11.82
C PHE A 122 1.27 8.46 -11.66
N PRO A 123 1.11 9.30 -12.71
CA PRO A 123 0.47 10.61 -12.60
C PRO A 123 -1.05 10.61 -12.41
N ASN A 124 -1.73 9.50 -12.68
CA ASN A 124 -3.19 9.42 -12.73
C ASN A 124 -3.78 8.48 -11.67
N LEU A 125 -3.07 8.26 -10.55
CA LEU A 125 -3.58 7.44 -9.46
C LEU A 125 -4.62 8.20 -8.63
N GLY A 126 -5.84 7.70 -8.55
CA GLY A 126 -6.82 8.07 -7.55
C GLY A 126 -6.98 6.97 -6.51
N ILE A 127 -7.53 7.32 -5.35
CA ILE A 127 -7.88 6.37 -4.29
C ILE A 127 -9.40 6.39 -4.13
N LEU A 128 -10.02 5.28 -4.52
CA LEU A 128 -11.45 5.03 -4.36
C LEU A 128 -11.72 4.58 -2.92
N HIS A 129 -12.44 5.42 -2.19
CA HIS A 129 -12.89 5.19 -0.83
C HIS A 129 -14.03 4.16 -0.82
N VAL A 130 -13.85 3.12 -0.02
CA VAL A 130 -14.88 2.11 0.23
C VAL A 130 -15.73 2.54 1.41
N THR A 131 -17.04 2.29 1.33
CA THR A 131 -17.93 2.52 2.48
C THR A 131 -17.69 1.48 3.56
N LYS A 132 -17.84 1.86 4.84
CA LYS A 132 -17.64 0.96 6.00
C LYS A 132 -18.38 -0.38 5.86
N LYS A 133 -19.63 -0.35 5.39
CA LYS A 133 -20.46 -1.56 5.19
C LYS A 133 -19.92 -2.54 4.15
N ASN A 134 -19.07 -2.08 3.23
CA ASN A 134 -18.55 -2.90 2.13
C ASN A 134 -17.09 -3.35 2.34
N VAL A 135 -16.42 -2.92 3.43
CA VAL A 135 -15.00 -3.17 3.67
C VAL A 135 -14.66 -4.65 3.58
N ALA A 136 -15.37 -5.51 4.34
CA ALA A 136 -15.09 -6.95 4.39
C ALA A 136 -15.23 -7.61 3.01
N LYS A 137 -16.35 -7.35 2.32
CA LYS A 137 -16.60 -7.91 0.98
C LYS A 137 -15.57 -7.44 -0.04
N THR A 138 -15.27 -6.14 -0.08
CA THR A 138 -14.27 -5.60 -1.00
C THR A 138 -12.88 -6.14 -0.71
N LEU A 139 -12.52 -6.29 0.57
CA LEU A 139 -11.23 -6.87 0.96
C LEU A 139 -11.12 -8.34 0.51
N GLU A 140 -12.17 -9.14 0.69
CA GLU A 140 -12.24 -10.53 0.23
C GLU A 140 -12.00 -10.62 -1.28
N ASP A 141 -12.73 -9.83 -2.08
CA ASP A 141 -12.56 -9.79 -3.54
C ASP A 141 -11.12 -9.42 -3.93
N ARG A 142 -10.50 -8.45 -3.22
CA ARG A 142 -9.10 -8.05 -3.45
C ARG A 142 -8.11 -9.17 -3.10
N MET A 143 -8.33 -9.89 -2.00
CA MET A 143 -7.48 -11.01 -1.59
C MET A 143 -7.58 -12.18 -2.58
N ILE A 144 -8.79 -12.51 -3.04
CA ILE A 144 -9.03 -13.53 -4.07
C ILE A 144 -8.29 -13.19 -5.36
N GLU A 145 -8.42 -11.95 -5.85
CA GLU A 145 -7.75 -11.53 -7.09
C GLU A 145 -6.23 -11.49 -6.92
N ALA A 146 -5.72 -11.03 -5.77
CA ALA A 146 -4.29 -11.04 -5.48
C ALA A 146 -3.72 -12.46 -5.46
N PHE A 147 -4.42 -13.41 -4.84
CA PHE A 147 -4.03 -14.82 -4.86
C PHE A 147 -4.04 -15.38 -6.29
N ARG A 148 -5.14 -15.15 -7.02
CA ARG A 148 -5.32 -15.64 -8.39
C ARG A 148 -4.22 -15.14 -9.32
N MET A 149 -3.84 -13.87 -9.20
CA MET A 149 -2.82 -13.25 -10.05
C MET A 149 -1.38 -13.42 -9.52
N GLY A 150 -1.19 -13.98 -8.31
CA GLY A 150 0.13 -14.08 -7.69
C GLY A 150 0.69 -12.77 -7.14
N TYR A 151 -0.17 -11.77 -6.93
CA TYR A 151 0.20 -10.46 -6.38
C TYR A 151 0.03 -10.38 -4.86
N ASN A 152 -0.10 -11.52 -4.17
CA ASN A 152 -0.17 -11.60 -2.71
C ASN A 152 1.20 -11.84 -2.04
N CYS A 153 2.30 -11.79 -2.79
CA CYS A 153 3.62 -11.97 -2.20
C CYS A 153 4.02 -10.75 -1.35
N SER A 154 4.59 -11.00 -0.18
CA SER A 154 4.88 -9.98 0.86
C SER A 154 3.64 -9.26 1.41
N ILE A 155 2.44 -9.81 1.17
CA ILE A 155 1.17 -9.38 1.76
C ILE A 155 0.71 -10.48 2.72
N SER A 156 0.33 -10.10 3.94
CA SER A 156 -0.21 -11.01 4.95
C SER A 156 -1.71 -11.19 4.74
N ILE A 157 -2.14 -12.35 4.24
CA ILE A 157 -3.56 -12.74 4.16
C ILE A 157 -3.87 -13.75 5.25
N HIS A 158 -3.26 -14.94 5.14
CA HIS A 158 -3.38 -16.03 6.09
C HIS A 158 -2.25 -17.03 5.81
N PRO A 159 -1.63 -17.66 6.84
CA PRO A 159 -0.48 -18.55 6.63
C PRO A 159 -0.69 -19.64 5.56
N GLU A 160 -1.87 -20.26 5.51
CA GLU A 160 -2.20 -21.28 4.49
C GLU A 160 -2.29 -20.74 3.06
N VAL A 161 -2.69 -19.48 2.90
CA VAL A 161 -2.78 -18.79 1.61
C VAL A 161 -1.39 -18.29 1.21
N ASP A 162 -0.64 -17.76 2.19
CA ASP A 162 0.67 -17.13 2.02
C ASP A 162 1.78 -18.17 1.78
N ALA A 163 1.57 -19.42 2.22
CA ALA A 163 2.47 -20.55 1.95
C ALA A 163 2.58 -20.87 0.44
N VAL A 164 1.57 -20.50 -0.35
CA VAL A 164 1.61 -20.68 -1.81
C VAL A 164 2.43 -19.55 -2.44
N GLN A 165 3.73 -19.69 -2.38
CA GLN A 165 4.70 -18.80 -3.03
C GLN A 165 5.14 -19.42 -4.35
N GLY A 166 5.18 -18.62 -5.42
CA GLY A 166 5.60 -19.12 -6.73
C GLY A 166 5.28 -18.15 -7.86
N GLU A 167 6.15 -18.16 -8.85
CA GLU A 167 6.00 -17.42 -10.11
C GLU A 167 4.68 -17.81 -10.81
N VAL A 168 3.83 -16.82 -11.08
CA VAL A 168 2.50 -17.06 -11.65
C VAL A 168 2.54 -16.77 -13.14
N ARG A 169 2.71 -17.83 -13.94
CA ARG A 169 2.58 -17.78 -15.41
C ARG A 169 1.12 -17.74 -15.86
N VAL A 170 0.23 -18.38 -15.10
CA VAL A 170 -1.20 -18.51 -15.37
C VAL A 170 -2.01 -18.25 -14.10
N PRO A 171 -3.21 -17.64 -14.19
CA PRO A 171 -4.06 -17.39 -13.03
C PRO A 171 -4.29 -18.66 -12.20
N ARG A 172 -4.05 -18.59 -10.89
CA ARG A 172 -4.24 -19.73 -9.98
C ARG A 172 -5.73 -20.04 -9.81
N GLU A 173 -6.06 -21.32 -9.79
CA GLU A 173 -7.39 -21.75 -9.35
C GLU A 173 -7.47 -21.72 -7.82
N LEU A 174 -8.64 -21.36 -7.31
CA LEU A 174 -8.86 -21.14 -5.88
C LEU A 174 -9.82 -22.21 -5.37
N SER A 175 -9.34 -23.06 -4.45
CA SER A 175 -10.14 -24.14 -3.86
C SER A 175 -11.23 -23.58 -2.94
N GLU A 176 -12.27 -24.37 -2.68
CA GLU A 176 -13.34 -23.97 -1.76
C GLU A 176 -12.81 -23.71 -0.34
N HIS A 177 -11.86 -24.53 0.12
CA HIS A 177 -11.17 -24.32 1.40
C HIS A 177 -10.43 -22.98 1.43
N GLN A 178 -9.65 -22.67 0.40
CA GLN A 178 -8.95 -21.39 0.29
C GLN A 178 -9.91 -20.19 0.25
N ARG A 179 -11.08 -20.33 -0.39
CA ARG A 179 -12.13 -19.28 -0.36
C ARG A 179 -12.61 -19.02 1.06
N CYS A 180 -12.90 -20.08 1.82
CA CYS A 180 -13.35 -19.96 3.20
C CYS A 180 -12.28 -19.29 4.08
N VAL A 181 -11.02 -19.69 3.95
CA VAL A 181 -9.90 -19.08 4.67
C VAL A 181 -9.75 -17.60 4.33
N ILE A 182 -9.79 -17.23 3.05
CA ILE A 182 -9.70 -15.83 2.62
C ILE A 182 -10.88 -15.01 3.15
N SER A 183 -12.11 -15.53 3.09
CA SER A 183 -13.30 -14.84 3.58
C SER A 183 -13.22 -14.58 5.10
N SER A 184 -12.77 -15.59 5.87
CA SER A 184 -12.54 -15.44 7.31
C SER A 184 -11.46 -14.40 7.63
N ALA A 185 -10.32 -14.44 6.92
CA ALA A 185 -9.25 -13.46 7.07
C ALA A 185 -9.71 -12.04 6.73
N ALA A 186 -10.46 -11.88 5.63
CA ALA A 186 -11.01 -10.59 5.22
C ALA A 186 -11.98 -10.04 6.28
N ALA A 187 -12.86 -10.86 6.84
CA ALA A 187 -13.78 -10.45 7.90
C ALA A 187 -13.06 -10.02 9.19
N SER A 188 -11.93 -10.65 9.53
CA SER A 188 -11.10 -10.28 10.67
C SER A 188 -10.35 -8.96 10.42
N GLN A 189 -9.58 -8.89 9.34
CA GLN A 189 -8.78 -7.70 9.00
C GLN A 189 -9.66 -6.45 8.74
N ALA A 190 -10.89 -6.64 8.24
CA ALA A 190 -11.83 -5.55 8.02
C ALA A 190 -12.25 -4.80 9.30
N LYS A 191 -12.21 -5.45 10.47
CA LYS A 191 -12.62 -4.82 11.74
C LYS A 191 -11.62 -3.78 12.24
N GLU A 192 -10.34 -4.00 11.95
CA GLU A 192 -9.22 -3.18 12.43
C GLU A 192 -8.73 -2.17 11.38
N MET A 193 -9.33 -2.18 10.18
CA MET A 193 -8.87 -1.38 9.07
C MET A 193 -9.12 0.12 9.25
N ASP A 194 -8.06 0.91 9.17
CA ASP A 194 -8.13 2.37 9.17
C ASP A 194 -8.41 2.91 7.76
N LEU A 195 -9.65 3.36 7.52
CA LEU A 195 -10.07 3.93 6.24
C LEU A 195 -9.60 5.38 6.00
N SER A 196 -8.78 5.95 6.89
CA SER A 196 -8.23 7.30 6.76
C SER A 196 -6.81 7.32 6.21
N VAL A 197 -6.13 6.16 6.14
CA VAL A 197 -4.72 6.08 5.75
C VAL A 197 -4.43 4.83 4.92
N VAL A 198 -3.58 4.97 3.91
CA VAL A 198 -3.11 3.87 3.07
C VAL A 198 -1.62 4.02 2.76
N ARG A 199 -0.98 2.96 2.28
CA ARG A 199 0.35 3.03 1.64
C ARG A 199 0.26 2.43 0.24
N LEU A 200 1.08 2.92 -0.68
CA LEU A 200 1.34 2.23 -1.96
C LEU A 200 2.45 1.20 -1.75
N MET A 201 2.20 -0.03 -2.20
CA MET A 201 3.20 -1.08 -2.36
C MET A 201 3.48 -1.26 -3.84
N PHE A 202 4.74 -1.18 -4.22
CA PHE A 202 5.21 -1.38 -5.59
C PHE A 202 5.92 -2.72 -5.69
N THR A 203 5.53 -3.53 -6.67
CA THR A 203 6.14 -4.83 -6.96
C THR A 203 6.53 -4.86 -8.43
N ALA A 204 7.80 -5.13 -8.72
CA ALA A 204 8.29 -5.26 -10.08
C ALA A 204 8.42 -6.74 -10.47
N PHE A 205 8.08 -7.05 -11.72
CA PHE A 205 8.19 -8.35 -12.34
C PHE A 205 9.02 -8.23 -13.61
N LEU A 206 10.10 -9.02 -13.70
CA LEU A 206 10.97 -9.10 -14.86
C LEU A 206 10.52 -10.25 -15.78
N PRO A 207 10.74 -10.15 -17.10
CA PRO A 207 10.43 -11.22 -18.04
C PRO A 207 11.25 -12.47 -17.74
N ASP A 208 10.64 -13.64 -17.86
CA ASP A 208 11.30 -14.94 -17.87
C ASP A 208 11.78 -15.33 -19.28
N SER A 209 12.27 -16.56 -19.44
CA SER A 209 12.74 -17.08 -20.73
C SER A 209 11.65 -17.14 -21.79
N ASP A 210 10.38 -17.23 -21.38
CA ASP A 210 9.21 -17.37 -22.25
C ASP A 210 8.57 -16.00 -22.56
N GLY A 211 9.15 -14.91 -22.04
CA GLY A 211 8.69 -13.53 -22.20
C GLY A 211 7.59 -13.11 -21.22
N GLY A 212 7.20 -13.98 -20.27
CA GLY A 212 6.21 -13.69 -19.24
C GLY A 212 6.81 -12.92 -18.07
N PHE A 213 6.10 -11.94 -17.52
CA PHE A 213 6.56 -11.17 -16.36
C PHE A 213 6.33 -11.94 -15.05
N THR A 214 7.22 -12.87 -14.71
CA THR A 214 7.06 -13.73 -13.53
C THR A 214 8.15 -13.58 -12.48
N ARG A 215 9.36 -13.12 -12.87
CA ARG A 215 10.50 -12.99 -11.95
C ARG A 215 10.33 -11.74 -11.07
N ARG A 216 9.83 -11.94 -9.86
CA ARG A 216 9.48 -10.86 -8.93
C ARG A 216 10.72 -10.29 -8.22
N LEU A 217 10.78 -8.97 -8.09
CA LEU A 217 11.71 -8.26 -7.19
C LEU A 217 11.10 -8.02 -5.82
N GLU A 218 11.93 -7.73 -4.81
CA GLU A 218 11.40 -7.41 -3.48
C GLU A 218 10.56 -6.13 -3.52
N PRO A 219 9.33 -6.14 -2.96
CA PRO A 219 8.44 -4.99 -3.05
C PRO A 219 8.93 -3.85 -2.18
N VAL A 220 8.59 -2.63 -2.55
CA VAL A 220 8.86 -1.44 -1.74
C VAL A 220 7.56 -0.74 -1.36
N VAL A 221 7.45 -0.33 -0.10
CA VAL A 221 6.27 0.34 0.45
C VAL A 221 6.57 1.81 0.66
N SER A 222 5.75 2.67 0.05
CA SER A 222 5.83 4.15 0.16
C SER A 222 5.51 4.68 1.55
N GLU A 223 5.71 5.98 1.77
CA GLU A 223 5.17 6.68 2.94
C GLU A 223 3.62 6.64 3.02
N PRO A 224 3.03 6.76 4.22
CA PRO A 224 1.57 6.80 4.38
C PRO A 224 0.94 8.00 3.68
N ILE A 225 -0.24 7.75 3.11
CA ILE A 225 -1.10 8.74 2.48
C ILE A 225 -2.35 8.84 3.33
N TYR A 226 -2.61 10.03 3.85
CA TYR A 226 -3.75 10.32 4.70
C TYR A 226 -4.85 11.02 3.91
N ASP A 227 -6.09 10.60 4.11
CA ASP A 227 -7.25 11.26 3.54
C ASP A 227 -7.44 12.65 4.16
N SER A 228 -7.33 13.69 3.34
CA SER A 228 -7.60 15.07 3.74
C SER A 228 -9.04 15.33 4.21
N LYS A 229 -9.98 14.41 3.96
CA LYS A 229 -11.33 14.45 4.53
C LYS A 229 -11.46 13.76 5.88
N ALA A 230 -10.46 13.01 6.32
CA ALA A 230 -10.46 12.42 7.65
C ALA A 230 -10.25 13.52 8.72
N PRO A 231 -11.02 13.51 9.83
CA PRO A 231 -10.96 14.56 10.85
C PRO A 231 -9.58 14.75 11.50
N ASN A 232 -8.80 13.67 11.65
CA ASN A 232 -7.47 13.63 12.25
C ASN A 232 -6.33 13.88 11.23
N ALA A 233 -6.67 14.03 9.95
CA ALA A 233 -5.69 14.24 8.90
C ALA A 233 -6.01 15.41 7.95
N SER A 234 -6.97 16.24 8.34
CA SER A 234 -7.24 17.51 7.66
C SER A 234 -5.98 18.38 7.67
N ASN A 235 -5.79 19.17 6.61
CA ASN A 235 -4.76 20.20 6.63
C ASN A 235 -5.24 21.34 7.54
N LEU A 236 -4.42 21.70 8.53
CA LEU A 236 -4.69 22.83 9.40
C LEU A 236 -4.51 24.13 8.61
N LYS A 237 -5.52 25.00 8.66
CA LYS A 237 -5.51 26.28 7.99
C LYS A 237 -6.31 27.31 8.78
N ILE A 238 -5.67 28.40 9.16
CA ILE A 238 -6.35 29.60 9.63
C ILE A 238 -6.93 30.30 8.40
N VAL A 239 -8.24 30.47 8.39
CA VAL A 239 -8.98 31.12 7.30
C VAL A 239 -9.02 32.62 7.53
N ARG A 240 -9.26 33.05 8.77
CA ARG A 240 -9.36 34.46 9.13
C ARG A 240 -9.08 34.67 10.62
N MET A 241 -8.52 35.82 10.94
CA MET A 241 -8.36 36.34 12.29
C MET A 241 -9.09 37.67 12.39
N ASP A 242 -9.71 37.97 13.52
CA ASP A 242 -10.31 39.27 13.79
C ASP A 242 -9.23 40.34 14.10
N ARG A 243 -8.12 39.92 14.73
CA ARG A 243 -6.94 40.75 15.02
C ARG A 243 -5.67 40.12 14.45
N THR A 244 -4.82 40.95 13.85
CA THR A 244 -3.50 40.55 13.31
C THR A 244 -2.34 41.30 13.99
N ALA A 245 -2.62 42.08 15.04
CA ALA A 245 -1.67 42.77 15.88
C ALA A 245 -2.27 42.95 17.29
N GLY A 246 -1.42 43.12 18.32
CA GLY A 246 -1.82 43.31 19.71
C GLY A 246 -0.66 43.81 20.58
N CYS A 247 -0.96 44.22 21.82
CA CYS A 247 0.05 44.69 22.77
C CYS A 247 1.01 43.57 23.21
N VAL A 248 2.29 43.92 23.45
CA VAL A 248 3.32 42.98 23.94
C VAL A 248 3.00 42.38 25.32
N THR A 249 2.09 42.98 26.08
CA THR A 249 1.65 42.48 27.39
C THR A 249 0.75 41.24 27.30
N GLY A 250 0.16 40.96 26.13
CA GLY A 250 -0.81 39.88 25.95
C GLY A 250 -2.14 40.12 26.68
N GLY A 251 -2.98 39.08 26.74
CA GLY A 251 -4.29 39.11 27.41
C GLY A 251 -5.46 39.62 26.55
N GLU A 252 -5.20 39.96 25.28
CA GLU A 252 -6.25 40.33 24.33
C GLU A 252 -6.97 39.10 23.80
N GLU A 253 -8.31 39.16 23.74
CA GLU A 253 -9.13 38.12 23.14
C GLU A 253 -9.04 38.19 21.61
N VAL A 254 -8.87 37.02 20.97
CA VAL A 254 -8.73 36.87 19.52
C VAL A 254 -9.67 35.77 19.03
N TYR A 255 -10.43 36.07 17.99
CA TYR A 255 -11.30 35.12 17.30
C TYR A 255 -10.61 34.59 16.05
N LEU A 256 -10.29 33.29 16.06
CA LEU A 256 -9.69 32.56 14.94
C LEU A 256 -10.75 31.72 14.23
N LEU A 257 -10.94 31.97 12.94
CA LEU A 257 -11.70 31.09 12.05
C LEU A 257 -10.72 30.18 11.33
N CYS A 258 -10.88 28.87 11.49
CA CYS A 258 -10.03 27.86 10.87
C CYS A 258 -10.87 26.80 10.14
N ASP A 259 -10.20 26.01 9.30
CA ASP A 259 -10.77 24.77 8.78
C ASP A 259 -11.03 23.79 9.94
N LYS A 260 -11.75 22.69 9.67
CA LYS A 260 -12.20 21.75 10.71
C LYS A 260 -11.02 21.20 11.55
N VAL A 261 -11.07 21.45 12.85
CA VAL A 261 -10.16 20.94 13.89
C VAL A 261 -10.90 20.10 14.94
N GLN A 262 -10.16 19.32 15.73
CA GLN A 262 -10.68 18.60 16.90
C GLN A 262 -10.32 19.38 18.17
N LYS A 263 -11.31 19.65 19.03
CA LYS A 263 -11.13 20.49 20.24
C LYS A 263 -10.05 19.95 21.18
N ASP A 264 -9.98 18.63 21.32
CA ASP A 264 -9.08 17.97 22.29
C ASP A 264 -7.68 17.69 21.70
N ASP A 265 -7.43 18.04 20.43
CA ASP A 265 -6.19 17.79 19.68
C ASP A 265 -5.87 18.99 18.76
N ILE A 266 -5.80 20.20 19.35
CA ILE A 266 -5.41 21.46 18.69
C ILE A 266 -4.43 22.26 19.53
#